data_AF-A0A814M0B5-F1
#
_entry.id   AF-A0A814M0B5-F1
#
_cell.length_a   1.000
_cell.length_b   1.000
_cell.length_c   1.000
_cell.angle_alpha   90.00
_cell.angle_beta   90.00
_cell.angle_gamma   90.00
#
_symmetry.space_group_name_H-M   'P 1'
#
loop_
_entity.id
_entity.type
_entity.pdbx_description
1 polymer ?
#
loop_
_entity_poly.entity_id
_entity_poly.type
_entity_poly.pdbx_seq_one_letter_code
_entity_poly.pdbx_strand_id
1 'polypeptide(L)'
;MVDEYGVLEYGQVFIQYTPMYEENINDEPRSREDPKILKNCLVAITKNPCHHPGDIRTFNAIDHLKLRHLKDVVVFPKKGPRPHPNEISGSDLDGDEYAVIWHEDLVPDTPNYEAYMYDSQKDLPEHTGEITREDINKVVLDIAEQDYLGRLSNLHLAYVDLLGVHHETCKELAGVISKEVDSGKTGIHPKSEAEIKELAKGLNNQRPDFMENKNMKSYVSSYILGKLYRASCRSISGWNRLLSYYRHLKHLHISTPDDEDEQSLPIEKHKRETDIDPLLLHENYQQHIEKAKKFFFVYKQELLEILSLYHLQHETDLFCRGLKQNDIEDSAQCEFQQLIDRTRHGIYLYIIEICPSPKCSLDDYCDSCLDHYRAFSSACYYHCYQEANKTSARRTQILSFPWIFSAYLVDVKLENLRGEEKSSTNRIFGTAMSNTLQKLIDERRLKLEVNIDNGLALALLNKKNSGIRSSNCQRLYYKIDWKIIVFIEIIHNWLNRHQKILSKDIQDTENEISPKPLVSYECWNTILIKFINPTSSTINLNLNELSVGFQQKSSPLNDIYYGYISSLSDEWNNNENFTKQMFDIFHQFLDICFEHSLETKDNSFAYLSEYIILFLQQIAIQKEFKY
;
A
#
# COMPACT_ATOMS: atom_id res chain seq x y z
N MET A 1 39.81 11.33 -10.58
CA MET A 1 40.83 12.35 -10.90
C MET A 1 41.37 13.00 -9.64
N VAL A 2 42.51 13.69 -9.71
CA VAL A 2 43.11 14.45 -8.60
C VAL A 2 43.01 15.96 -8.82
N ASP A 3 42.82 16.72 -7.75
CA ASP A 3 42.83 18.19 -7.76
C ASP A 3 44.26 18.73 -7.91
N GLU A 4 44.65 19.02 -9.15
CA GLU A 4 45.96 19.61 -9.46
C GLU A 4 46.11 21.03 -8.89
N TYR A 5 45.01 21.77 -8.69
CA TYR A 5 45.02 23.15 -8.19
C TYR A 5 45.22 23.23 -6.66
N GLY A 6 44.95 22.15 -5.93
CA GLY A 6 45.11 22.10 -4.47
C GLY A 6 44.11 22.96 -3.70
N VAL A 7 42.89 23.06 -4.21
CA VAL A 7 41.79 23.83 -3.62
C VAL A 7 40.89 22.99 -2.70
N LEU A 8 40.85 21.67 -2.90
CA LEU A 8 40.10 20.75 -2.03
C LEU A 8 40.92 20.38 -0.80
N GLU A 9 40.28 20.34 0.37
CA GLU A 9 40.82 19.82 1.62
C GLU A 9 40.55 18.30 1.77
N TYR A 10 41.22 17.66 2.73
CA TYR A 10 40.96 16.26 3.05
C TYR A 10 39.50 16.05 3.46
N GLY A 11 38.85 15.02 2.91
CA GLY A 11 37.42 14.76 3.12
C GLY A 11 36.49 15.56 2.20
N GLN A 12 37.03 16.33 1.25
CA GLN A 12 36.25 17.06 0.25
C GLN A 12 36.45 16.47 -1.15
N VAL A 13 35.39 16.53 -1.97
CA VAL A 13 35.43 16.14 -3.39
C VAL A 13 34.70 17.18 -4.23
N PHE A 14 35.07 17.29 -5.51
CA PHE A 14 34.31 18.05 -6.51
C PHE A 14 33.70 17.09 -7.52
N ILE A 15 32.40 17.24 -7.78
CA ILE A 15 31.64 16.39 -8.69
C ILE A 15 30.69 17.26 -9.51
N GLN A 16 30.84 17.17 -10.83
CA GLN A 16 29.95 17.80 -11.81
C GLN A 16 29.56 16.76 -12.83
N TYR A 17 28.27 16.53 -13.03
CA TYR A 17 27.75 15.48 -13.90
C TYR A 17 26.77 16.02 -14.93
N THR A 18 26.76 15.40 -16.10
CA THR A 18 25.79 15.63 -17.15
C THR A 18 24.55 14.77 -16.88
N PRO A 19 23.35 15.35 -16.70
CA PRO A 19 22.14 14.57 -16.47
C PRO A 19 21.86 13.61 -17.64
N MET A 20 21.56 12.36 -17.32
CA MET A 20 21.01 11.40 -18.29
C MET A 20 19.56 11.81 -18.60
N TYR A 21 19.19 11.84 -19.87
CA TYR A 21 17.79 12.03 -20.26
C TYR A 21 17.01 10.76 -19.94
N GLU A 22 15.80 10.92 -19.40
CA GLU A 22 14.77 9.91 -19.61
C GLU A 22 14.35 10.02 -21.09
N GLU A 23 14.71 9.02 -21.91
CA GLU A 23 14.16 8.89 -23.26
C GLU A 23 12.66 8.60 -23.15
N ASN A 24 11.85 9.65 -23.02
CA ASN A 24 10.45 9.56 -23.40
C ASN A 24 10.42 9.36 -24.92
N ILE A 25 9.98 8.18 -25.35
CA ILE A 25 9.91 7.69 -26.75
C ILE A 25 9.19 8.68 -27.71
N ASN A 26 8.48 9.68 -27.18
CA ASN A 26 7.66 10.62 -27.93
C ASN A 26 8.12 12.10 -27.91
N ASP A 27 9.21 12.46 -27.21
CA ASP A 27 9.67 13.86 -27.18
C ASP A 27 10.85 14.08 -28.15
N GLU A 28 10.77 15.12 -28.97
CA GLU A 28 11.90 15.61 -29.77
C GLU A 28 13.13 15.87 -28.87
N PRO A 29 14.37 15.66 -29.36
CA PRO A 29 15.58 15.75 -28.54
C PRO A 29 15.70 17.15 -27.93
N ARG A 30 15.28 17.29 -26.66
CA ARG A 30 15.46 18.53 -25.90
C ARG A 30 16.95 18.82 -25.79
N SER A 31 17.34 20.07 -26.02
CA SER A 31 18.71 20.57 -25.85
C SER A 31 19.33 20.07 -24.55
N ARG A 32 20.58 19.56 -24.60
CA ARG A 32 21.33 19.08 -23.42
C ARG A 32 21.21 20.06 -22.27
N GLU A 33 20.62 19.62 -21.16
CA GLU A 33 20.64 20.38 -19.90
C GLU A 33 22.09 20.69 -19.52
N ASP A 34 22.30 21.86 -18.91
CA ASP A 34 23.60 22.23 -18.38
C ASP A 34 24.04 21.22 -17.30
N PRO A 35 25.34 20.84 -17.27
CA PRO A 35 25.86 19.93 -16.24
C PRO A 35 25.57 20.44 -14.83
N LYS A 36 25.14 19.52 -13.96
CA LYS A 36 24.78 19.79 -12.57
C LYS A 36 26.00 19.58 -11.67
N ILE A 37 26.17 20.47 -10.70
CA ILE A 37 27.26 20.41 -9.71
C ILE A 37 26.68 19.97 -8.38
N LEU A 38 27.26 18.93 -7.78
CA LEU A 38 26.96 18.55 -6.39
C LEU A 38 27.67 19.52 -5.45
N LYS A 39 26.92 20.13 -4.53
CA LYS A 39 27.42 21.17 -3.63
C LYS A 39 26.75 21.09 -2.26
N ASN A 40 27.55 21.28 -1.21
CA ASN A 40 27.11 21.34 0.18
C ASN A 40 26.27 20.13 0.63
N CYS A 41 26.59 18.94 0.11
CA CYS A 41 25.96 17.69 0.50
C CYS A 41 27.02 16.62 0.78
N LEU A 42 26.62 15.59 1.54
CA LEU A 42 27.41 14.39 1.70
C LEU A 42 27.22 13.48 0.50
N VAL A 43 28.31 12.85 0.07
CA VAL A 43 28.31 11.85 -0.99
C VAL A 43 29.04 10.61 -0.50
N ALA A 44 28.43 9.44 -0.69
CA ALA A 44 29.10 8.16 -0.47
C ALA A 44 29.77 7.74 -1.77
N ILE A 45 31.04 7.36 -1.70
CA ILE A 45 31.84 6.93 -2.85
C ILE A 45 32.46 5.58 -2.52
N THR A 46 32.38 4.65 -3.47
CA THR A 46 33.02 3.34 -3.39
C THR A 46 33.51 2.90 -4.77
N LYS A 47 34.46 1.96 -4.80
CA LYS A 47 34.85 1.21 -5.99
C LYS A 47 34.30 -0.21 -5.88
N ASN A 48 33.89 -0.78 -7.02
CA ASN A 48 33.48 -2.17 -7.09
C ASN A 48 34.62 -3.06 -7.59
N PRO A 49 34.84 -4.25 -7.00
CA PRO A 49 34.13 -4.79 -5.84
C PRO A 49 34.56 -4.14 -4.50
N CYS A 50 33.63 -4.08 -3.55
CA CYS A 50 33.79 -3.52 -2.21
C CYS A 50 33.74 -4.66 -1.18
N HIS A 51 34.85 -4.92 -0.47
CA HIS A 51 34.95 -6.07 0.44
C HIS A 51 35.15 -5.65 1.90
N HIS A 52 36.02 -4.68 2.15
CA HIS A 52 36.33 -4.20 3.49
C HIS A 52 35.31 -3.12 3.91
N PRO A 53 34.89 -3.04 5.19
CA PRO A 53 33.94 -2.01 5.64
C PRO A 53 34.44 -0.57 5.43
N GLY A 54 35.75 -0.38 5.29
CA GLY A 54 36.37 0.92 5.01
C GLY A 54 36.38 1.33 3.53
N ASP A 55 35.93 0.48 2.62
CA ASP A 55 35.97 0.72 1.16
C ASP A 55 34.91 1.71 0.70
N ILE A 56 33.80 1.84 1.43
CA ILE A 56 32.83 2.90 1.23
C ILE A 56 33.19 4.09 2.12
N ARG A 57 33.25 5.29 1.51
CA ARG A 57 33.64 6.51 2.21
C ARG A 57 32.70 7.66 1.90
N THR A 58 32.37 8.43 2.91
CA THR A 58 31.58 9.65 2.81
C THR A 58 32.48 10.88 2.73
N PHE A 59 32.14 11.78 1.81
CA PHE A 59 32.86 13.02 1.53
C PHE A 59 31.91 14.21 1.45
N ASN A 60 32.43 15.41 1.66
CA ASN A 60 31.71 16.65 1.40
C ASN A 60 31.89 17.07 -0.06
N ALA A 61 30.79 17.17 -0.81
CA ALA A 61 30.83 17.70 -2.17
C ALA A 61 30.90 19.24 -2.15
N ILE A 62 31.97 19.81 -2.69
CA ILE A 62 32.25 21.25 -2.69
C ILE A 62 32.31 21.77 -4.12
N ASP A 63 31.56 22.83 -4.41
CA ASP A 63 31.70 23.59 -5.66
C ASP A 63 32.89 24.55 -5.58
N HIS A 64 33.81 24.46 -6.54
CA HIS A 64 34.93 25.37 -6.65
C HIS A 64 35.13 25.83 -8.11
N LEU A 65 35.21 27.15 -8.32
CA LEU A 65 35.28 27.76 -9.66
C LEU A 65 36.40 27.17 -10.54
N LYS A 66 37.59 26.94 -9.95
CA LYS A 66 38.73 26.36 -10.68
C LYS A 66 38.49 24.94 -11.19
N LEU A 67 37.54 24.20 -10.63
CA LEU A 67 37.29 22.78 -10.98
C LEU A 67 36.11 22.60 -11.94
N ARG A 68 35.28 23.63 -12.18
CA ARG A 68 34.06 23.55 -13.02
C ARG A 68 34.27 23.20 -14.51
N HIS A 69 35.52 23.18 -14.97
CA HIS A 69 35.85 22.71 -16.30
C HIS A 69 35.93 21.17 -16.37
N LEU A 70 36.08 20.49 -15.22
CA LEU A 70 36.07 19.04 -15.09
C LEU A 70 34.61 18.57 -14.98
N LYS A 71 34.20 17.69 -15.89
CA LYS A 71 32.83 17.19 -16.01
C LYS A 71 32.85 15.68 -16.10
N ASP A 72 31.81 15.04 -15.57
CA ASP A 72 31.61 13.59 -15.58
C ASP A 72 32.76 12.82 -14.92
N VAL A 73 33.39 13.45 -13.91
CA VAL A 73 34.48 12.90 -13.12
C VAL A 73 34.34 13.28 -11.65
N VAL A 74 34.84 12.41 -10.77
CA VAL A 74 35.09 12.75 -9.36
C VAL A 74 36.51 13.29 -9.23
N VAL A 75 36.65 14.43 -8.57
CA VAL A 75 37.94 15.05 -8.27
C VAL A 75 38.23 14.91 -6.78
N PHE A 76 39.29 14.17 -6.46
CA PHE A 76 39.78 13.94 -5.11
C PHE A 76 40.85 14.98 -4.72
N PRO A 77 41.01 15.29 -3.43
CA PRO A 77 42.01 16.24 -2.96
C PRO A 77 43.42 15.62 -3.09
N LYS A 78 44.41 16.43 -3.46
CA LYS A 78 45.83 16.05 -3.36
C LYS A 78 46.40 16.21 -1.94
N LYS A 79 45.66 16.87 -1.06
CA LYS A 79 46.03 17.11 0.34
C LYS A 79 45.56 15.94 1.20
N GLY A 80 46.30 15.67 2.28
CA GLY A 80 45.92 14.70 3.29
C GLY A 80 46.98 13.65 3.58
N PRO A 81 46.77 12.82 4.62
CA PRO A 81 47.72 11.79 5.02
C PRO A 81 47.76 10.59 4.06
N ARG A 82 46.68 10.32 3.33
CA ARG A 82 46.54 9.16 2.44
C ARG A 82 45.66 9.51 1.23
N PRO A 83 45.98 9.12 -0.01
CA PRO A 83 45.11 9.39 -1.15
C PRO A 83 43.73 8.72 -0.97
N HIS A 84 42.64 9.48 -1.11
CA HIS A 84 41.28 8.92 -1.00
C HIS A 84 40.98 7.77 -1.98
N PRO A 85 41.46 7.78 -3.24
CA PRO A 85 41.41 6.59 -4.10
C PRO A 85 41.95 5.34 -3.41
N ASN A 86 43.15 5.43 -2.82
CA ASN A 86 43.77 4.30 -2.14
C ASN A 86 43.01 3.88 -0.87
N GLU A 87 42.27 4.78 -0.22
CA GLU A 87 41.37 4.42 0.88
C GLU A 87 40.13 3.63 0.42
N ILE A 88 39.78 3.69 -0.86
CA ILE A 88 38.59 3.08 -1.47
C ILE A 88 39.01 1.83 -2.26
N SER A 89 38.99 0.66 -1.62
CA SER A 89 39.34 -0.63 -2.28
C SER A 89 40.71 -0.62 -2.98
N GLY A 90 41.69 0.09 -2.40
CA GLY A 90 43.05 0.19 -2.96
C GLY A 90 43.12 0.83 -4.35
N SER A 91 42.14 1.67 -4.69
CA SER A 91 42.01 2.27 -6.02
C SER A 91 43.16 3.22 -6.35
N ASP A 92 43.48 3.30 -7.64
CA ASP A 92 44.37 4.29 -8.20
C ASP A 92 43.63 5.19 -9.21
N LEU A 93 44.36 5.90 -10.06
CA LEU A 93 43.78 6.84 -11.04
C LEU A 93 44.18 6.50 -12.48
N ASP A 94 44.44 5.23 -12.79
CA ASP A 94 44.82 4.75 -14.13
C ASP A 94 43.61 4.50 -15.07
N GLY A 95 42.41 4.56 -14.52
CA GLY A 95 41.16 4.22 -15.22
C GLY A 95 40.01 3.79 -14.31
N ASP A 96 40.26 3.67 -12.99
CA ASP A 96 39.25 3.30 -12.00
C ASP A 96 37.99 4.19 -12.04
N GLU A 97 36.84 3.53 -12.05
CA GLU A 97 35.51 4.15 -11.95
C GLU A 97 34.94 3.98 -10.54
N TYR A 98 34.15 4.97 -10.11
CA TYR A 98 33.57 5.00 -8.77
C TYR A 98 32.05 5.04 -8.84
N ALA A 99 31.41 4.28 -7.96
CA ALA A 99 30.00 4.47 -7.65
C ALA A 99 29.88 5.65 -6.69
N VAL A 100 29.16 6.69 -7.12
CA VAL A 100 28.89 7.91 -6.35
C VAL A 100 27.41 7.96 -6.02
N ILE A 101 27.08 8.03 -4.74
CA ILE A 101 25.72 8.04 -4.22
C ILE A 101 25.53 9.33 -3.44
N TRP A 102 24.51 10.12 -3.79
CA TRP A 102 24.19 11.38 -3.12
C TRP A 102 22.70 11.50 -2.75
N HIS A 103 21.95 10.39 -2.85
CA HIS A 103 20.59 10.33 -2.35
C HIS A 103 20.62 10.25 -0.82
N GLU A 104 19.93 11.16 -0.13
CA GLU A 104 20.03 11.34 1.32
C GLU A 104 19.80 10.03 2.09
N ASP A 105 18.76 9.26 1.72
CA ASP A 105 18.45 7.98 2.37
C ASP A 105 19.49 6.86 2.14
N LEU A 106 20.41 7.02 1.19
CA LEU A 106 21.41 6.00 0.83
C LEU A 106 22.84 6.40 1.23
N VAL A 107 23.05 7.64 1.66
CA VAL A 107 24.35 8.11 2.14
C VAL A 107 24.45 7.79 3.63
N PRO A 108 25.42 6.97 4.08
CA PRO A 108 25.58 6.69 5.49
C PRO A 108 25.84 7.97 6.29
N ASP A 109 25.14 8.12 7.41
CA ASP A 109 25.37 9.18 8.40
C ASP A 109 26.45 8.79 9.44
N THR A 110 26.96 7.57 9.34
CA THR A 110 27.99 7.03 10.22
C THR A 110 29.40 7.53 9.83
N PRO A 111 30.33 7.63 10.80
CA PRO A 111 31.72 7.95 10.51
C PRO A 111 32.35 6.90 9.60
N ASN A 112 33.24 7.35 8.70
CA ASN A 112 34.04 6.44 7.87
C ASN A 112 34.82 5.45 8.74
N TYR A 113 34.72 4.17 8.41
CA TYR A 113 35.58 3.13 8.98
C TYR A 113 37.04 3.32 8.54
N GLU A 114 37.95 2.74 9.31
CA GLU A 114 39.37 2.70 8.97
C GLU A 114 39.57 1.97 7.64
N ALA A 115 40.28 2.63 6.72
CA ALA A 115 40.59 2.06 5.41
C ALA A 115 41.64 0.96 5.55
N TYR A 116 41.42 -0.17 4.86
CA TYR A 116 42.38 -1.27 4.87
C TYR A 116 43.74 -0.83 4.30
N MET A 117 44.84 -1.43 4.75
CA MET A 117 46.19 -1.10 4.29
C MET A 117 46.56 -1.92 3.04
N TYR A 118 46.25 -1.35 1.88
CA TYR A 118 46.42 -1.97 0.57
C TYR A 118 47.89 -2.08 0.12
N ASP A 119 48.76 -1.20 0.60
CA ASP A 119 50.17 -1.11 0.16
C ASP A 119 51.10 -2.15 0.84
N SER A 120 50.56 -3.19 1.47
CA SER A 120 51.31 -4.17 2.28
C SER A 120 51.91 -5.33 1.49
N GLN A 121 52.01 -5.22 0.15
CA GLN A 121 52.59 -6.27 -0.69
C GLN A 121 54.12 -6.27 -0.55
N LYS A 122 54.70 -7.48 -0.44
CA LYS A 122 56.16 -7.65 -0.41
C LYS A 122 56.73 -7.31 -1.78
N ASP A 123 57.93 -6.73 -1.81
CA ASP A 123 58.69 -6.56 -3.04
C ASP A 123 58.79 -7.88 -3.80
N LEU A 124 58.56 -7.82 -5.10
CA LEU A 124 58.70 -8.98 -5.97
C LEU A 124 60.16 -9.43 -5.96
N PRO A 125 60.42 -10.74 -5.92
CA PRO A 125 61.79 -11.22 -6.09
C PRO A 125 62.32 -10.77 -7.46
N GLU A 126 63.47 -10.10 -7.47
CA GLU A 126 64.13 -9.71 -8.70
C GLU A 126 64.44 -10.96 -9.54
N HIS A 127 63.95 -11.00 -10.78
CA HIS A 127 64.32 -12.07 -11.70
C HIS A 127 65.75 -11.83 -12.18
N THR A 128 66.68 -12.65 -11.68
CA THR A 128 68.08 -12.62 -12.11
C THR A 128 68.30 -13.69 -13.18
N GLY A 129 68.24 -13.32 -14.47
CA GLY A 129 68.43 -14.25 -15.58
C GLY A 129 67.97 -13.71 -16.93
N GLU A 130 68.27 -14.47 -18.00
CA GLU A 130 67.70 -14.23 -19.33
C GLU A 130 66.30 -14.88 -19.39
N ILE A 131 65.30 -14.13 -19.87
CA ILE A 131 63.92 -14.62 -19.96
C ILE A 131 63.84 -15.72 -21.03
N THR A 132 63.46 -16.93 -20.62
CA THR A 132 63.34 -18.09 -21.52
C THR A 132 61.90 -18.32 -21.98
N ARG A 133 61.71 -19.20 -22.97
CA ARG A 133 60.36 -19.64 -23.39
C ARG A 133 59.68 -20.45 -22.30
N GLU A 134 60.44 -21.20 -21.52
CA GLU A 134 59.98 -21.97 -20.39
C GLU A 134 59.37 -21.06 -19.31
N ASP A 135 59.97 -19.90 -19.05
CA ASP A 135 59.43 -18.91 -18.11
C ASP A 135 58.08 -18.37 -18.58
N ILE A 136 57.96 -18.03 -19.87
CA ILE A 136 56.70 -17.56 -20.47
C ILE A 136 55.62 -18.64 -20.36
N ASN A 137 55.95 -19.89 -20.71
CA ASN A 137 55.02 -21.01 -20.62
C ASN A 137 54.54 -21.22 -19.19
N LYS A 138 55.45 -21.11 -18.20
CA LYS A 138 55.11 -21.25 -16.79
C LYS A 138 54.14 -20.17 -16.33
N VAL A 139 54.39 -18.90 -16.66
CA VAL A 139 53.47 -17.80 -16.29
C VAL A 139 52.09 -17.99 -16.95
N VAL A 140 52.05 -18.39 -18.21
CA VAL A 140 50.77 -18.64 -18.90
C VAL A 140 50.00 -19.80 -18.27
N LEU A 141 50.69 -20.89 -17.93
CA LEU A 141 50.07 -22.04 -17.25
C LEU A 141 49.60 -21.66 -15.84
N ASP A 142 50.43 -20.95 -15.08
CA ASP A 142 50.09 -20.46 -13.75
C ASP A 142 48.80 -19.61 -13.84
N ILE A 143 48.73 -18.60 -14.71
CA ILE A 143 47.52 -17.77 -14.90
C ILE A 143 46.31 -18.60 -15.35
N ALA A 144 46.50 -19.58 -16.25
CA ALA A 144 45.40 -20.38 -16.79
C ALA A 144 44.81 -21.36 -15.76
N GLU A 145 45.61 -21.84 -14.81
CA GLU A 145 45.19 -22.79 -13.78
C GLU A 145 44.55 -22.10 -12.55
N GLN A 146 44.63 -20.76 -12.45
CA GLN A 146 44.20 -20.00 -11.29
C GLN A 146 42.72 -19.57 -11.36
N ASP A 147 41.92 -20.09 -10.44
CA ASP A 147 40.53 -19.65 -10.16
C ASP A 147 40.33 -19.32 -8.66
N TYR A 148 41.35 -18.76 -8.01
CA TYR A 148 41.28 -18.48 -6.57
C TYR A 148 40.47 -17.23 -6.25
N LEU A 149 40.60 -16.17 -7.07
CA LEU A 149 39.93 -14.89 -6.82
C LEU A 149 38.41 -15.02 -6.73
N GLY A 150 37.79 -15.71 -7.71
CA GLY A 150 36.35 -15.92 -7.74
C GLY A 150 35.86 -16.77 -6.56
N ARG A 151 36.62 -17.82 -6.21
CA ARG A 151 36.30 -18.69 -5.07
C ARG A 151 36.41 -17.97 -3.73
N LEU A 152 37.46 -17.19 -3.52
CA LEU A 152 37.66 -16.37 -2.32
C LEU A 152 36.56 -15.31 -2.20
N SER A 153 36.21 -14.64 -3.29
CA SER A 153 35.12 -13.64 -3.32
C SER A 153 33.77 -14.25 -2.94
N ASN A 154 33.45 -15.44 -3.47
CA ASN A 154 32.24 -16.17 -3.12
C ASN A 154 32.22 -16.64 -1.66
N LEU A 155 33.37 -17.06 -1.13
CA LEU A 155 33.51 -17.41 0.29
C LEU A 155 33.29 -16.18 1.17
N HIS A 156 33.88 -15.04 0.80
CA HIS A 156 33.70 -13.77 1.52
C HIS A 156 32.23 -13.37 1.58
N LEU A 157 31.53 -13.40 0.44
CA LEU A 157 30.11 -13.07 0.39
C LEU A 157 29.28 -13.97 1.33
N ALA A 158 29.57 -15.27 1.37
CA ALA A 158 28.88 -16.21 2.26
C ALA A 158 29.25 -16.03 3.74
N TYR A 159 30.51 -15.71 4.06
CA TYR A 159 30.95 -15.43 5.43
C TYR A 159 30.39 -14.11 5.96
N VAL A 160 30.31 -13.07 5.13
CA VAL A 160 29.70 -11.78 5.49
C VAL A 160 28.21 -11.95 5.77
N ASP A 161 27.49 -12.75 4.98
CA ASP A 161 26.09 -13.07 5.27
C ASP A 161 25.93 -13.83 6.59
N LEU A 162 26.88 -14.68 6.97
CA LEU A 162 26.79 -15.48 8.20
C LEU A 162 27.20 -14.71 9.46
N LEU A 163 28.31 -13.97 9.39
CA LEU A 163 29.02 -13.39 10.54
C LEU A 163 28.97 -11.86 10.59
N GLY A 164 28.59 -11.21 9.48
CA GLY A 164 28.67 -9.77 9.30
C GLY A 164 30.04 -9.29 8.81
N VAL A 165 30.05 -8.14 8.12
CA VAL A 165 31.25 -7.57 7.47
C VAL A 165 32.34 -7.14 8.45
N HIS A 166 31.99 -6.82 9.69
CA HIS A 166 32.94 -6.39 10.73
C HIS A 166 33.66 -7.55 11.42
N HIS A 167 33.25 -8.80 11.18
CA HIS A 167 33.89 -9.97 11.78
C HIS A 167 35.34 -10.13 11.29
N GLU A 168 36.25 -10.53 12.17
CA GLU A 168 37.69 -10.60 11.86
C GLU A 168 37.99 -11.46 10.63
N THR A 169 37.39 -12.64 10.56
CA THR A 169 37.48 -13.55 9.39
C THR A 169 37.07 -12.88 8.07
N CYS A 170 36.05 -12.01 8.08
CA CYS A 170 35.62 -11.32 6.87
C CYS A 170 36.65 -10.25 6.46
N LYS A 171 37.16 -9.46 7.42
CA LYS A 171 38.21 -8.46 7.17
C LYS A 171 39.52 -9.10 6.69
N GLU A 172 39.94 -10.21 7.30
CA GLU A 172 41.11 -10.98 6.87
C GLU A 172 40.93 -11.49 5.44
N LEU A 173 39.75 -12.03 5.13
CA LEU A 173 39.44 -12.55 3.80
C LEU A 173 39.36 -11.43 2.75
N ALA A 174 38.87 -10.24 3.11
CA ALA A 174 38.94 -9.05 2.25
C ALA A 174 40.40 -8.68 1.92
N GLY A 175 41.29 -8.72 2.90
CA GLY A 175 42.73 -8.50 2.69
C GLY A 175 43.40 -9.57 1.84
N VAL A 176 42.98 -10.83 1.97
CA VAL A 176 43.42 -11.93 1.11
C VAL A 176 42.95 -11.71 -0.34
N ILE A 177 41.69 -11.32 -0.54
CA ILE A 177 41.14 -11.02 -1.87
C ILE A 177 41.92 -9.88 -2.53
N SER A 178 42.18 -8.80 -1.79
CA SER A 178 42.96 -7.67 -2.30
C SER A 178 44.33 -8.08 -2.83
N LYS A 179 45.05 -8.97 -2.14
CA LYS A 179 46.34 -9.49 -2.61
C LYS A 179 46.20 -10.41 -3.81
N GLU A 180 45.12 -11.20 -3.85
CA GLU A 180 44.84 -12.11 -4.95
C GLU A 180 44.47 -11.37 -6.25
N VAL A 181 43.92 -10.15 -6.20
CA VAL A 181 43.65 -9.35 -7.41
C VAL A 181 44.93 -9.06 -8.20
N ASP A 182 46.05 -8.84 -7.52
CA ASP A 182 47.35 -8.61 -8.15
C ASP A 182 48.15 -9.91 -8.36
N SER A 183 47.59 -11.09 -8.12
CA SER A 183 48.31 -12.35 -8.29
C SER A 183 48.77 -12.57 -9.73
N GLY A 184 48.00 -12.13 -10.72
CA GLY A 184 48.39 -12.18 -12.14
C GLY A 184 49.61 -11.31 -12.48
N LYS A 185 49.89 -10.25 -11.70
CA LYS A 185 51.08 -9.40 -11.86
C LYS A 185 52.24 -9.89 -11.01
N THR A 186 51.95 -10.40 -9.82
CA THR A 186 52.94 -10.71 -8.79
C THR A 186 53.38 -12.17 -8.78
N GLY A 187 52.55 -13.08 -9.31
CA GLY A 187 52.71 -14.54 -9.19
C GLY A 187 52.52 -15.07 -7.77
N ILE A 188 52.01 -14.25 -6.83
CA ILE A 188 51.89 -14.61 -5.42
C ILE A 188 50.42 -14.84 -5.07
N HIS A 189 50.11 -16.05 -4.60
CA HIS A 189 48.81 -16.38 -4.02
C HIS A 189 48.89 -16.38 -2.50
N PRO A 190 48.08 -15.56 -1.79
CA PRO A 190 48.06 -15.49 -0.33
C PRO A 190 47.50 -16.76 0.33
N LYS A 191 46.75 -17.59 -0.41
CA LYS A 191 46.15 -18.83 0.09
C LYS A 191 46.39 -19.99 -0.87
N SER A 192 46.67 -21.15 -0.30
CA SER A 192 46.77 -22.41 -1.02
C SER A 192 45.39 -23.04 -1.30
N GLU A 193 45.33 -23.93 -2.29
CA GLU A 193 44.12 -24.71 -2.61
C GLU A 193 43.54 -25.47 -1.39
N ALA A 194 44.41 -25.96 -0.50
CA ALA A 194 44.00 -26.67 0.70
C ALA A 194 43.30 -25.74 1.70
N GLU A 195 43.84 -24.53 1.91
CA GLU A 195 43.25 -23.53 2.80
C GLU A 195 41.91 -23.00 2.28
N ILE A 196 41.78 -22.78 0.96
CA ILE A 196 40.51 -22.35 0.34
C ILE A 196 39.43 -23.43 0.56
N LYS A 197 39.79 -24.71 0.42
CA LYS A 197 38.89 -25.84 0.71
C LYS A 197 38.53 -25.91 2.20
N GLU A 198 39.43 -25.54 3.09
CA GLU A 198 39.17 -25.51 4.53
C GLU A 198 38.21 -24.38 4.91
N LEU A 199 38.38 -23.18 4.34
CA LEU A 199 37.41 -22.07 4.46
C LEU A 199 36.02 -22.49 3.96
N ALA A 200 35.94 -23.21 2.83
CA ALA A 200 34.66 -23.71 2.33
C ALA A 200 33.98 -24.69 3.31
N LYS A 201 34.76 -25.57 3.97
CA LYS A 201 34.26 -26.49 5.00
C LYS A 201 33.79 -25.75 6.25
N GLY A 202 34.42 -24.63 6.61
CA GLY A 202 34.02 -23.79 7.74
C GLY A 202 32.58 -23.25 7.62
N LEU A 203 32.05 -23.14 6.39
CA LEU A 203 30.65 -22.80 6.11
C LEU A 203 29.72 -24.03 6.07
N ASN A 204 30.16 -25.20 6.57
CA ASN A 204 29.47 -26.49 6.42
C ASN A 204 29.13 -26.84 4.96
N ASN A 205 29.90 -26.31 4.00
CA ASN A 205 29.60 -26.39 2.57
C ASN A 205 28.19 -25.89 2.20
N GLN A 206 27.68 -24.91 2.94
CA GLN A 206 26.42 -24.22 2.62
C GLN A 206 26.67 -22.84 2.04
N ARG A 207 25.71 -22.32 1.29
CA ARG A 207 25.71 -20.94 0.76
C ARG A 207 24.37 -20.24 1.03
N PRO A 208 24.35 -18.91 1.16
CA PRO A 208 23.10 -18.16 1.15
C PRO A 208 22.24 -18.50 -0.08
N ASP A 209 20.93 -18.46 0.09
CA ASP A 209 19.94 -18.74 -0.95
C ASP A 209 20.07 -17.84 -2.18
N PHE A 210 20.44 -16.57 -1.99
CA PHE A 210 20.63 -15.62 -3.09
C PHE A 210 21.83 -15.92 -3.99
N MET A 211 22.74 -16.83 -3.62
CA MET A 211 23.88 -17.21 -4.45
C MET A 211 23.54 -18.29 -5.48
N GLU A 212 22.35 -18.89 -5.43
CA GLU A 212 21.82 -19.86 -6.42
C GLU A 212 22.76 -21.03 -6.79
N ASN A 213 23.62 -21.45 -5.86
CA ASN A 213 24.61 -22.48 -6.15
C ASN A 213 23.97 -23.88 -6.13
N LYS A 214 23.60 -24.40 -7.31
CA LYS A 214 22.94 -25.70 -7.50
C LYS A 214 23.74 -26.90 -6.97
N ASN A 215 25.05 -26.78 -6.86
CA ASN A 215 25.94 -27.87 -6.45
C ASN A 215 26.15 -27.92 -4.93
N MET A 216 25.57 -26.98 -4.18
CA MET A 216 25.77 -26.81 -2.74
C MET A 216 24.42 -26.72 -2.03
N LYS A 217 24.41 -27.06 -0.74
CA LYS A 217 23.22 -26.83 0.09
C LYS A 217 23.06 -25.33 0.32
N SER A 218 21.82 -24.83 0.26
CA SER A 218 21.53 -23.44 0.57
C SER A 218 20.89 -23.27 1.95
N TYR A 219 21.09 -22.11 2.56
CA TYR A 219 20.33 -21.64 3.73
C TYR A 219 19.65 -20.32 3.41
N VAL A 220 18.54 -20.04 4.08
CA VAL A 220 17.78 -18.79 3.89
C VAL A 220 18.52 -17.65 4.60
N SER A 221 19.04 -16.69 3.84
CA SER A 221 19.69 -15.50 4.41
C SER A 221 18.66 -14.60 5.09
N SER A 222 18.92 -14.19 6.33
CA SER A 222 18.12 -13.23 7.09
C SER A 222 18.50 -11.77 6.79
N TYR A 223 19.60 -11.54 6.08
CA TYR A 223 20.12 -10.22 5.76
C TYR A 223 19.45 -9.62 4.50
N ILE A 224 19.77 -8.35 4.24
CA ILE A 224 19.12 -7.55 3.19
C ILE A 224 19.24 -8.18 1.80
N LEU A 225 20.38 -8.77 1.45
CA LEU A 225 20.57 -9.42 0.15
C LEU A 225 19.63 -10.61 -0.05
N GLY A 226 19.47 -11.46 0.97
CA GLY A 226 18.50 -12.56 0.94
C GLY A 226 17.07 -12.06 0.80
N LYS A 227 16.70 -11.02 1.55
CA LYS A 227 15.37 -10.39 1.47
C LYS A 227 15.09 -9.82 0.08
N LEU A 228 16.03 -9.06 -0.48
CA LEU A 228 15.93 -8.46 -1.81
C LEU A 228 15.90 -9.52 -2.91
N TYR A 229 16.76 -10.54 -2.84
CA TYR A 229 16.75 -11.64 -3.79
C TYR A 229 15.38 -12.33 -3.83
N ARG A 230 14.86 -12.75 -2.68
CA ARG A 230 13.53 -13.38 -2.60
C ARG A 230 12.43 -12.44 -3.08
N ALA A 231 12.49 -11.14 -2.79
CA ALA A 231 11.56 -10.16 -3.36
C ALA A 231 11.66 -10.09 -4.89
N SER A 232 12.87 -10.04 -5.45
CA SER A 232 13.08 -9.96 -6.90
C SER A 232 12.63 -11.23 -7.63
N CYS A 233 12.90 -12.42 -7.10
CA CYS A 233 12.40 -13.67 -7.66
C CYS A 233 10.88 -13.67 -7.75
N ARG A 234 10.20 -13.09 -6.75
CA ARG A 234 8.73 -12.97 -6.70
C ARG A 234 8.19 -11.98 -7.73
N SER A 235 8.84 -10.82 -7.86
CA SER A 235 8.50 -9.83 -8.90
C SER A 235 8.71 -10.37 -10.31
N ILE A 236 9.79 -11.13 -10.53
CA ILE A 236 10.12 -11.75 -11.83
C ILE A 236 9.16 -12.89 -12.17
N SER A 237 8.72 -13.70 -11.20
CA SER A 237 7.68 -14.70 -11.46
C SER A 237 6.33 -14.08 -11.85
N GLY A 238 5.95 -12.94 -11.25
CA GLY A 238 4.79 -12.14 -11.68
C GLY A 238 4.97 -11.55 -13.09
N TRP A 239 6.14 -10.98 -13.38
CA TRP A 239 6.51 -10.43 -14.70
C TRP A 239 6.59 -11.48 -15.81
N ASN A 240 7.13 -12.67 -15.54
CA ASN A 240 7.19 -13.78 -16.49
C ASN A 240 5.80 -14.34 -16.79
N ARG A 241 4.88 -14.33 -15.81
CA ARG A 241 3.46 -14.69 -16.02
C ARG A 241 2.74 -13.64 -16.87
N LEU A 242 3.05 -12.35 -16.69
CA LEU A 242 2.55 -11.26 -17.53
C LEU A 242 3.06 -11.36 -18.98
N LEU A 243 4.36 -11.64 -19.17
CA LEU A 243 4.97 -11.90 -20.49
C LEU A 243 4.41 -13.14 -21.20
N SER A 244 3.98 -14.17 -20.45
CA SER A 244 3.30 -15.33 -21.04
C SER A 244 1.86 -15.05 -21.50
N TYR A 245 1.20 -14.03 -20.95
CA TYR A 245 -0.21 -13.73 -21.23
C TYR A 245 -0.39 -12.79 -22.45
N TYR A 246 0.62 -11.98 -22.79
CA TYR A 246 0.60 -11.06 -23.93
C TYR A 246 1.11 -11.68 -25.24
N ARG A 247 0.48 -12.77 -25.68
CA ARG A 247 0.85 -13.55 -26.88
C ARG A 247 0.67 -12.86 -28.25
N HIS A 248 0.24 -11.60 -28.30
CA HIS A 248 0.29 -10.75 -29.51
C HIS A 248 1.67 -10.08 -29.68
N LEU A 249 2.44 -10.04 -28.60
CA LEU A 249 3.88 -9.89 -28.62
C LEU A 249 4.39 -11.31 -28.47
N LYS A 250 4.94 -11.92 -29.51
CA LYS A 250 6.33 -11.62 -29.83
C LYS A 250 6.73 -12.13 -31.23
N HIS A 251 5.94 -11.94 -32.29
CA HIS A 251 6.18 -12.66 -33.57
C HIS A 251 6.02 -14.20 -33.46
N LEU A 252 5.43 -14.72 -32.38
CA LEU A 252 5.19 -16.15 -32.18
C LEU A 252 3.75 -16.37 -31.73
N HIS A 253 2.95 -16.95 -32.63
CA HIS A 253 1.59 -17.45 -32.36
C HIS A 253 1.61 -18.53 -31.26
N ILE A 254 0.55 -18.63 -30.43
CA ILE A 254 -0.18 -19.86 -30.01
C ILE A 254 -1.31 -19.51 -29.00
N SER A 255 -2.34 -20.36 -28.95
CA SER A 255 -3.73 -20.27 -28.43
C SER A 255 -3.98 -20.35 -26.91
N THR A 256 -5.18 -19.95 -26.47
CA THR A 256 -5.75 -20.08 -25.10
C THR A 256 -6.11 -21.52 -24.74
N PRO A 257 -6.14 -21.90 -23.44
CA PRO A 257 -6.58 -23.22 -23.00
C PRO A 257 -8.10 -23.30 -22.96
N ASP A 258 -8.67 -23.88 -24.01
CA ASP A 258 -9.96 -24.59 -23.98
C ASP A 258 -9.77 -26.09 -23.62
N ASP A 259 -8.56 -26.51 -23.23
CA ASP A 259 -8.23 -27.91 -22.96
C ASP A 259 -7.54 -28.01 -21.60
N GLU A 260 -8.29 -28.32 -20.54
CA GLU A 260 -7.90 -29.27 -19.49
C GLU A 260 -9.03 -29.38 -18.46
N ASP A 261 -9.69 -30.53 -18.46
CA ASP A 261 -10.72 -30.93 -17.50
C ASP A 261 -10.16 -30.92 -16.06
N GLU A 262 -10.52 -29.90 -15.28
CA GLU A 262 -10.28 -29.86 -13.83
C GLU A 262 -11.12 -30.95 -13.14
N GLN A 263 -10.48 -32.07 -12.83
CA GLN A 263 -11.10 -33.15 -12.05
C GLN A 263 -11.44 -32.66 -10.63
N SER A 264 -12.75 -32.57 -10.40
CA SER A 264 -13.40 -32.22 -9.14
C SER A 264 -13.14 -33.23 -8.02
N LEU A 265 -12.63 -32.76 -6.88
CA LEU A 265 -12.77 -33.45 -5.59
C LEU A 265 -14.05 -32.98 -4.88
N PRO A 266 -14.86 -33.89 -4.29
CA PRO A 266 -16.15 -33.54 -3.71
C PRO A 266 -16.00 -33.10 -2.25
N ILE A 267 -16.38 -31.86 -1.93
CA ILE A 267 -16.57 -31.40 -0.54
C ILE A 267 -17.87 -30.58 -0.46
N GLU A 268 -18.59 -30.76 0.64
CA GLU A 268 -20.03 -30.57 0.82
C GLU A 268 -20.57 -29.14 0.71
N LYS A 269 -21.86 -29.10 0.34
CA LYS A 269 -22.70 -27.95 0.00
C LYS A 269 -23.00 -27.05 1.20
N HIS A 270 -22.39 -25.87 1.23
CA HIS A 270 -23.02 -24.67 1.78
C HIS A 270 -22.77 -23.49 0.81
N LYS A 271 -23.42 -23.53 -0.36
CA LYS A 271 -23.50 -22.39 -1.29
C LYS A 271 -24.40 -21.32 -0.65
N ARG A 272 -23.81 -20.21 -0.21
CA ARG A 272 -24.52 -18.93 -0.21
C ARG A 272 -24.15 -18.27 -1.53
N GLU A 273 -25.10 -18.20 -2.45
CA GLU A 273 -24.91 -17.42 -3.68
C GLU A 273 -24.78 -15.95 -3.25
N THR A 274 -23.75 -15.27 -3.76
CA THR A 274 -23.60 -13.83 -3.61
C THR A 274 -24.47 -13.16 -4.66
N ASP A 275 -25.48 -12.42 -4.21
CA ASP A 275 -26.38 -11.67 -5.08
C ASP A 275 -25.63 -10.48 -5.71
N ILE A 276 -25.82 -10.30 -7.01
CA ILE A 276 -25.27 -9.15 -7.74
C ILE A 276 -26.25 -7.99 -7.59
N ASP A 277 -25.79 -6.88 -7.02
CA ASP A 277 -26.60 -5.66 -6.87
C ASP A 277 -26.79 -5.00 -8.24
N PRO A 278 -28.02 -4.91 -8.79
CA PRO A 278 -28.27 -4.26 -10.07
C PRO A 278 -27.89 -2.78 -10.07
N LEU A 279 -27.92 -2.12 -8.90
CA LEU A 279 -27.57 -0.71 -8.77
C LEU A 279 -26.07 -0.46 -8.94
N LEU A 280 -25.23 -1.49 -8.83
CA LEU A 280 -23.79 -1.39 -9.08
C LEU A 280 -23.42 -1.61 -10.56
N LEU A 281 -24.42 -1.82 -11.44
CA LEU A 281 -24.20 -2.07 -12.86
C LEU A 281 -24.43 -0.79 -13.69
N HIS A 282 -23.37 -0.32 -14.34
CA HIS A 282 -23.42 0.75 -15.32
C HIS A 282 -24.00 0.25 -16.64
N GLU A 283 -24.72 1.07 -17.42
CA GLU A 283 -25.35 0.64 -18.69
C GLU A 283 -24.35 0.02 -19.69
N ASN A 284 -23.14 0.58 -19.77
CA ASN A 284 -22.10 0.16 -20.71
C ASN A 284 -21.12 -0.91 -20.17
N TYR A 285 -21.38 -1.50 -19.00
CA TYR A 285 -20.41 -2.43 -18.35
C TYR A 285 -20.02 -3.62 -19.25
N GLN A 286 -20.94 -4.09 -20.10
CA GLN A 286 -20.73 -5.25 -20.96
C GLN A 286 -19.55 -5.09 -21.92
N GLN A 287 -19.26 -3.86 -22.35
CA GLN A 287 -18.17 -3.55 -23.29
C GLN A 287 -16.79 -3.86 -22.70
N HIS A 288 -16.67 -3.85 -21.38
CA HIS A 288 -15.41 -4.00 -20.66
C HIS A 288 -15.23 -5.38 -20.00
N ILE A 289 -16.24 -6.26 -20.03
CA ILE A 289 -16.21 -7.57 -19.35
C ILE A 289 -15.00 -8.40 -19.74
N GLU A 290 -14.67 -8.51 -21.03
CA GLU A 290 -13.54 -9.33 -21.49
C GLU A 290 -12.18 -8.81 -21.00
N LYS A 291 -12.04 -7.50 -20.82
CA LYS A 291 -10.83 -6.91 -20.25
C LYS A 291 -10.82 -7.06 -18.73
N ALA A 292 -11.96 -6.86 -18.07
CA ALA A 292 -12.13 -7.06 -16.62
C ALA A 292 -11.80 -8.50 -16.20
N LYS A 293 -12.18 -9.51 -16.99
CA LYS A 293 -11.79 -10.93 -16.81
C LYS A 293 -10.28 -11.12 -16.71
N LYS A 294 -9.53 -10.49 -17.62
CA LYS A 294 -8.07 -10.61 -17.68
C LYS A 294 -7.41 -9.96 -16.47
N PHE A 295 -7.86 -8.77 -16.08
CA PHE A 295 -7.34 -8.10 -14.89
C PHE A 295 -7.70 -8.85 -13.60
N PHE A 296 -8.93 -9.37 -13.49
CA PHE A 296 -9.34 -10.18 -12.35
C PHE A 296 -8.48 -11.44 -12.19
N PHE A 297 -8.19 -12.15 -13.30
CA PHE A 297 -7.34 -13.34 -13.26
C PHE A 297 -5.95 -13.02 -12.69
N VAL A 298 -5.29 -11.96 -13.19
CA VAL A 298 -3.96 -11.54 -12.72
C VAL A 298 -4.01 -11.13 -11.25
N TYR A 299 -4.96 -10.26 -10.89
CA TYR A 299 -5.14 -9.81 -9.51
C TYR A 299 -5.37 -10.99 -8.55
N LYS A 300 -6.23 -11.94 -8.93
CA LYS A 300 -6.53 -13.14 -8.13
C LYS A 300 -5.28 -13.98 -7.88
N GLN A 301 -4.44 -14.20 -8.90
CA GLN A 301 -3.22 -15.00 -8.75
C GLN A 301 -2.20 -14.30 -7.83
N GLU A 302 -1.94 -13.01 -8.04
CA GLU A 302 -1.01 -12.26 -7.20
C GLU A 302 -1.51 -12.13 -5.76
N LEU A 303 -2.81 -11.90 -5.56
CA LEU A 303 -3.39 -11.84 -4.22
C LEU A 303 -3.26 -13.18 -3.47
N LEU A 304 -3.51 -14.31 -4.13
CA LEU A 304 -3.35 -15.63 -3.51
C LEU A 304 -1.89 -15.93 -3.16
N GLU A 305 -0.93 -15.43 -3.94
CA GLU A 305 0.50 -15.52 -3.64
C GLU A 305 0.87 -14.71 -2.41
N ILE A 306 0.38 -13.47 -2.29
CA ILE A 306 0.57 -12.63 -1.10
C ILE A 306 -0.01 -13.35 0.13
N LEU A 307 -1.25 -13.84 0.05
CA LEU A 307 -1.87 -14.57 1.15
C LEU A 307 -1.07 -15.81 1.56
N SER A 308 -0.59 -16.59 0.59
CA SER A 308 0.23 -17.78 0.85
C SER A 308 1.57 -17.43 1.52
N LEU A 309 2.24 -16.38 1.05
CA LEU A 309 3.58 -16.01 1.49
C LEU A 309 3.61 -15.47 2.91
N TYR A 310 2.58 -14.71 3.28
CA TYR A 310 2.42 -14.15 4.62
C TYR A 310 1.55 -15.02 5.53
N HIS A 311 1.22 -16.24 5.09
CA HIS A 311 0.40 -17.21 5.82
C HIS A 311 -0.98 -16.67 6.25
N LEU A 312 -1.54 -15.75 5.47
CA LEU A 312 -2.86 -15.16 5.68
C LEU A 312 -3.94 -16.11 5.14
N GLN A 313 -5.09 -16.15 5.80
CA GLN A 313 -6.15 -17.12 5.49
C GLN A 313 -7.19 -16.55 4.53
N HIS A 314 -7.44 -15.25 4.57
CA HIS A 314 -8.44 -14.58 3.74
C HIS A 314 -7.99 -13.18 3.31
N GLU A 315 -8.49 -12.71 2.16
CA GLU A 315 -8.26 -11.34 1.67
C GLU A 315 -8.67 -10.26 2.67
N THR A 316 -9.63 -10.54 3.56
CA THR A 316 -10.03 -9.63 4.66
C THR A 316 -8.88 -9.36 5.62
N ASP A 317 -7.92 -10.28 5.73
CA ASP A 317 -6.72 -10.08 6.54
C ASP A 317 -5.83 -8.96 5.96
N LEU A 318 -5.96 -8.63 4.66
CA LEU A 318 -5.24 -7.52 4.02
C LEU A 318 -6.05 -6.22 4.04
N PHE A 319 -7.38 -6.28 3.85
CA PHE A 319 -8.25 -5.10 3.78
C PHE A 319 -8.62 -4.50 5.14
N CYS A 320 -8.74 -5.32 6.19
CA CYS A 320 -9.30 -4.88 7.47
C CYS A 320 -8.22 -4.59 8.54
N ARG A 321 -6.93 -4.53 8.18
CA ARG A 321 -5.85 -4.31 9.16
C ARG A 321 -5.44 -2.83 9.23
N GLY A 322 -5.78 -2.21 10.35
CA GLY A 322 -5.24 -0.92 10.77
C GLY A 322 -4.16 -1.09 11.86
N LEU A 323 -2.96 -0.61 11.56
CA LEU A 323 -1.92 -0.16 12.50
C LEU A 323 -1.55 -1.19 13.59
N LYS A 324 -0.81 -2.24 13.21
CA LYS A 324 0.07 -2.97 14.14
C LYS A 324 1.46 -3.05 13.53
N GLN A 325 2.43 -2.43 14.22
CA GLN A 325 3.86 -2.48 13.87
C GLN A 325 4.38 -3.91 14.07
N ASN A 326 4.54 -4.65 12.97
CA ASN A 326 5.33 -5.87 12.88
C ASN A 326 5.93 -5.91 11.46
N ASP A 327 7.27 -5.98 11.37
CA ASP A 327 8.03 -5.86 10.11
C ASP A 327 7.57 -6.79 8.95
N ILE A 328 7.02 -7.96 9.27
CA ILE A 328 6.55 -8.95 8.28
C ILE A 328 5.16 -8.60 7.76
N GLU A 329 4.29 -8.05 8.62
CA GLU A 329 2.90 -7.74 8.27
C GLU A 329 2.81 -6.42 7.48
N ASP A 330 3.70 -5.46 7.77
CA ASP A 330 3.88 -4.25 6.97
C ASP A 330 4.35 -4.56 5.54
N SER A 331 5.16 -5.62 5.38
CA SER A 331 5.62 -6.08 4.08
C SER A 331 4.47 -6.66 3.24
N ALA A 332 3.55 -7.40 3.86
CA ALA A 332 2.35 -7.93 3.18
C ALA A 332 1.43 -6.82 2.69
N GLN A 333 1.23 -5.79 3.52
CA GLN A 333 0.40 -4.63 3.19
C GLN A 333 1.05 -3.75 2.13
N CYS A 334 2.36 -3.60 2.15
CA CYS A 334 3.12 -2.91 1.09
C CYS A 334 3.00 -3.64 -0.25
N GLU A 335 3.19 -4.97 -0.28
CA GLU A 335 3.01 -5.78 -1.50
C GLU A 335 1.57 -5.72 -2.02
N PHE A 336 0.60 -5.74 -1.09
CA PHE A 336 -0.81 -5.59 -1.45
C PHE A 336 -1.12 -4.20 -2.02
N GLN A 337 -0.58 -3.13 -1.44
CA GLN A 337 -0.71 -1.77 -1.96
C GLN A 337 -0.07 -1.64 -3.36
N GLN A 338 1.11 -2.22 -3.58
CA GLN A 338 1.75 -2.26 -4.89
C GLN A 338 0.94 -3.06 -5.92
N LEU A 339 0.25 -4.13 -5.51
CA LEU A 339 -0.71 -4.84 -6.37
C LEU A 339 -1.88 -3.94 -6.77
N ILE A 340 -2.47 -3.21 -5.81
CA ILE A 340 -3.54 -2.24 -6.08
C ILE A 340 -3.05 -1.18 -7.07
N ASP A 341 -1.92 -0.55 -6.81
CA ASP A 341 -1.41 0.57 -7.62
C ASP A 341 -1.09 0.14 -9.04
N ARG A 342 -0.43 -1.02 -9.22
CA ARG A 342 -0.16 -1.60 -10.54
C ARG A 342 -1.44 -1.96 -11.28
N THR A 343 -2.43 -2.52 -10.59
CA THR A 343 -3.73 -2.88 -11.18
C THR A 343 -4.47 -1.63 -11.65
N ARG A 344 -4.53 -0.58 -10.81
CA ARG A 344 -5.14 0.71 -11.14
C ARG A 344 -4.43 1.39 -12.30
N HIS A 345 -3.10 1.39 -12.31
CA HIS A 345 -2.31 1.96 -13.40
C HIS A 345 -2.49 1.21 -14.73
N GLY A 346 -2.52 -0.12 -14.71
CA GLY A 346 -2.78 -0.90 -15.92
C GLY A 346 -4.16 -0.63 -16.53
N ILE A 347 -5.17 -0.41 -15.69
CA ILE A 347 -6.52 -0.04 -16.12
C ILE A 347 -6.57 1.39 -16.63
N TYR A 348 -5.82 2.30 -16.01
CA TYR A 348 -5.63 3.67 -16.51
C TYR A 348 -5.10 3.70 -17.94
N LEU A 349 -4.03 2.94 -18.21
CA LEU A 349 -3.47 2.86 -19.56
C LEU A 349 -4.48 2.31 -20.57
N TYR A 350 -5.26 1.30 -20.17
CA TYR A 350 -6.32 0.74 -21.01
C TYR A 350 -7.43 1.75 -21.32
N ILE A 351 -7.86 2.56 -20.34
CA ILE A 351 -8.94 3.54 -20.55
C ILE A 351 -8.44 4.71 -21.40
N ILE A 352 -7.20 5.16 -21.21
CA ILE A 352 -6.60 6.20 -22.06
C ILE A 352 -6.46 5.75 -23.51
N GLU A 353 -6.10 4.48 -23.76
CA GLU A 353 -6.01 3.94 -25.11
C GLU A 353 -7.34 4.05 -25.89
N ILE A 354 -8.47 3.98 -25.17
CA ILE A 354 -9.82 4.09 -25.74
C ILE A 354 -10.32 5.54 -25.73
N CYS A 355 -9.63 6.44 -25.03
CA CYS A 355 -10.09 7.81 -24.82
C CYS A 355 -9.91 8.64 -26.11
N PRO A 356 -10.96 9.32 -26.59
CA PRO A 356 -10.91 10.05 -27.86
C PRO A 356 -10.15 11.40 -27.77
N SER A 357 -9.71 11.82 -26.57
CA SER A 357 -9.06 13.11 -26.32
C SER A 357 -7.58 12.96 -25.94
N PRO A 358 -6.65 13.64 -26.64
CA PRO A 358 -5.21 13.53 -26.40
C PRO A 358 -4.68 14.29 -25.18
N LYS A 359 -5.54 14.86 -24.32
CA LYS A 359 -5.15 15.69 -23.16
C LYS A 359 -5.42 15.07 -21.79
N CYS A 360 -5.91 13.83 -21.72
CA CYS A 360 -6.23 13.18 -20.44
C CYS A 360 -4.94 12.75 -19.72
N SER A 361 -4.90 12.96 -18.40
CA SER A 361 -3.80 12.56 -17.52
C SER A 361 -4.33 11.83 -16.28
N LEU A 362 -3.43 11.28 -15.45
CA LEU A 362 -3.76 10.48 -14.26
C LEU A 362 -4.46 11.30 -13.17
N ASP A 363 -4.33 12.63 -13.23
CA ASP A 363 -4.91 13.57 -12.29
C ASP A 363 -6.04 14.41 -12.91
N ASP A 364 -6.26 14.33 -14.24
CA ASP A 364 -7.25 15.14 -14.96
C ASP A 364 -7.87 14.34 -16.13
N TYR A 365 -9.10 13.85 -15.91
CA TYR A 365 -9.85 12.99 -16.82
C TYR A 365 -10.98 13.76 -17.50
N CYS A 366 -11.24 13.49 -18.78
CA CYS A 366 -12.47 13.96 -19.42
C CYS A 366 -13.68 13.10 -19.02
N ASP A 367 -14.88 13.65 -19.17
CA ASP A 367 -16.15 12.99 -18.82
C ASP A 367 -16.31 11.59 -19.47
N SER A 368 -15.84 11.43 -20.72
CA SER A 368 -15.88 10.14 -21.42
C SER A 368 -14.93 9.10 -20.80
N CYS A 369 -13.74 9.52 -20.38
CA CYS A 369 -12.80 8.65 -19.68
C CYS A 369 -13.41 8.22 -18.32
N LEU A 370 -14.06 9.14 -17.59
CA LEU A 370 -14.74 8.86 -16.32
C LEU A 370 -15.91 7.85 -16.49
N ASP A 371 -16.70 7.99 -17.55
CA ASP A 371 -17.76 7.03 -17.90
C ASP A 371 -17.21 5.62 -18.15
N HIS A 372 -16.10 5.52 -18.89
CA HIS A 372 -15.40 4.25 -19.09
C HIS A 372 -14.85 3.65 -17.79
N TYR A 373 -14.37 4.47 -16.85
CA TYR A 373 -13.96 4.01 -15.51
C TYR A 373 -15.12 3.42 -14.72
N ARG A 374 -16.27 4.08 -14.73
CA ARG A 374 -17.51 3.62 -14.09
C ARG A 374 -17.98 2.31 -14.70
N ALA A 375 -18.07 2.25 -16.04
CA ALA A 375 -18.44 1.06 -16.79
C ALA A 375 -17.49 -0.12 -16.52
N PHE A 376 -16.17 0.13 -16.53
CA PHE A 376 -15.16 -0.89 -16.24
C PHE A 376 -15.24 -1.38 -14.79
N SER A 377 -15.45 -0.50 -13.83
CA SER A 377 -15.59 -0.85 -12.41
C SER A 377 -16.80 -1.76 -12.18
N SER A 378 -17.94 -1.45 -12.80
CA SER A 378 -19.11 -2.34 -12.82
C SER A 378 -18.84 -3.69 -13.50
N ALA A 379 -18.03 -3.71 -14.57
CA ALA A 379 -17.64 -4.95 -15.23
C ALA A 379 -16.77 -5.84 -14.34
N CYS A 380 -15.84 -5.24 -13.58
CA CYS A 380 -15.06 -5.93 -12.55
C CYS A 380 -15.94 -6.51 -11.47
N TYR A 381 -16.90 -5.74 -10.95
CA TYR A 381 -17.88 -6.19 -9.96
C TYR A 381 -18.68 -7.38 -10.45
N TYR A 382 -19.32 -7.25 -11.61
CA TYR A 382 -20.14 -8.29 -12.21
C TYR A 382 -19.35 -9.60 -12.40
N HIS A 383 -18.18 -9.52 -13.02
CA HIS A 383 -17.38 -10.72 -13.30
C HIS A 383 -16.86 -11.39 -12.02
N CYS A 384 -16.33 -10.59 -11.09
CA CYS A 384 -15.79 -11.08 -9.82
C CYS A 384 -16.83 -11.87 -9.01
N TYR A 385 -18.04 -11.33 -8.89
CA TYR A 385 -19.13 -11.96 -8.13
C TYR A 385 -19.73 -13.16 -8.87
N GLN A 386 -19.77 -13.12 -10.21
CA GLN A 386 -20.16 -14.27 -11.02
C GLN A 386 -19.16 -15.44 -10.87
N GLU A 387 -17.85 -15.17 -10.85
CA GLU A 387 -16.81 -16.18 -10.63
C GLU A 387 -16.82 -16.73 -9.22
N ALA A 388 -17.07 -15.88 -8.21
CA ALA A 388 -17.23 -16.33 -6.83
C ALA A 388 -18.38 -17.34 -6.67
N ASN A 389 -19.48 -17.14 -7.41
CA ASN A 389 -20.64 -18.05 -7.44
C ASN A 389 -20.38 -19.39 -8.14
N LYS A 390 -19.42 -19.43 -9.07
CA LYS A 390 -18.97 -20.66 -9.76
C LYS A 390 -17.95 -21.45 -8.93
N THR A 391 -17.15 -20.76 -8.12
CA THR A 391 -16.04 -21.35 -7.37
C THR A 391 -16.54 -22.09 -6.13
N SER A 392 -16.25 -23.39 -6.02
CA SER A 392 -16.74 -24.25 -4.93
C SER A 392 -16.00 -24.08 -3.59
N ALA A 393 -14.75 -23.59 -3.61
CA ALA A 393 -13.92 -23.46 -2.41
C ALA A 393 -13.87 -22.00 -1.91
N ARG A 394 -14.28 -21.79 -0.65
CA ARG A 394 -14.32 -20.46 0.00
C ARG A 394 -12.96 -19.75 0.08
N ARG A 395 -11.85 -20.52 0.08
CA ARG A 395 -10.47 -19.99 0.11
C ARG A 395 -10.00 -19.42 -1.23
N THR A 396 -10.65 -19.75 -2.33
CA THR A 396 -10.31 -19.26 -3.68
C THR A 396 -11.32 -18.24 -4.21
N GLN A 397 -12.33 -17.91 -3.41
CA GLN A 397 -13.24 -16.81 -3.65
C GLN A 397 -12.54 -15.51 -3.27
N ILE A 398 -12.22 -14.72 -4.30
CA ILE A 398 -11.69 -13.37 -4.16
C ILE A 398 -12.84 -12.42 -4.50
N LEU A 399 -13.23 -11.58 -3.56
CA LEU A 399 -14.28 -10.57 -3.71
C LEU A 399 -13.72 -9.15 -3.67
N SER A 400 -12.47 -8.97 -3.27
CA SER A 400 -11.82 -7.67 -3.10
C SER A 400 -11.57 -6.89 -4.39
N PHE A 401 -11.45 -7.56 -5.52
CA PHE A 401 -11.00 -6.94 -6.78
C PHE A 401 -11.81 -5.71 -7.23
N PRO A 402 -13.15 -5.69 -7.18
CA PRO A 402 -13.93 -4.52 -7.61
C PRO A 402 -13.77 -3.33 -6.65
N TRP A 403 -13.48 -3.61 -5.38
CA TRP A 403 -13.44 -2.61 -4.31
C TRP A 403 -12.19 -1.75 -4.33
N ILE A 404 -11.17 -2.12 -5.11
CA ILE A 404 -10.05 -1.22 -5.42
C ILE A 404 -10.52 0.01 -6.23
N PHE A 405 -11.74 -0.04 -6.77
CA PHE A 405 -12.45 1.02 -7.51
C PHE A 405 -13.72 1.49 -6.80
N SER A 406 -13.77 1.36 -5.46
CA SER A 406 -14.96 1.67 -4.66
C SER A 406 -15.57 3.03 -4.97
N ALA A 407 -14.76 4.08 -5.16
CA ALA A 407 -15.23 5.42 -5.51
C ALA A 407 -16.11 5.44 -6.79
N TYR A 408 -15.69 4.75 -7.84
CA TYR A 408 -16.45 4.70 -9.10
C TYR A 408 -17.70 3.83 -8.98
N LEU A 409 -17.65 2.74 -8.22
CA LEU A 409 -18.82 1.89 -7.95
C LEU A 409 -19.89 2.64 -7.14
N VAL A 410 -19.46 3.47 -6.20
CA VAL A 410 -20.36 4.36 -5.43
C VAL A 410 -21.02 5.37 -6.36
N ASP A 411 -20.26 6.00 -7.26
CA ASP A 411 -20.82 6.92 -8.26
C ASP A 411 -21.91 6.25 -9.13
N VAL A 412 -21.65 5.05 -9.67
CA VAL A 412 -22.64 4.30 -10.46
C VAL A 412 -23.91 4.02 -9.65
N LYS A 413 -23.73 3.63 -8.38
CA LYS A 413 -24.87 3.37 -7.48
C LYS A 413 -25.70 4.62 -7.23
N LEU A 414 -25.06 5.76 -7.01
CA LEU A 414 -25.75 7.03 -6.80
C LEU A 414 -26.52 7.47 -8.05
N GLU A 415 -25.97 7.25 -9.25
CA GLU A 415 -26.65 7.55 -10.52
C GLU A 415 -27.88 6.65 -10.74
N ASN A 416 -27.72 5.34 -10.53
CA ASN A 416 -28.82 4.38 -10.66
C ASN A 416 -29.94 4.62 -9.64
N LEU A 417 -29.58 4.99 -8.40
CA LEU A 417 -30.55 5.37 -7.35
C LEU A 417 -31.35 6.63 -7.70
N ARG A 418 -30.77 7.56 -8.47
CA ARG A 418 -31.47 8.76 -8.95
C ARG A 418 -32.43 8.45 -10.10
N GLY A 419 -32.23 7.33 -10.82
CA GLY A 419 -32.98 6.90 -11.98
C GLY A 419 -34.19 5.98 -11.74
N GLU A 420 -34.27 5.24 -10.63
CA GLU A 420 -35.39 4.32 -10.38
C GLU A 420 -36.71 5.04 -10.03
N GLU A 421 -37.83 4.57 -10.62
CA GLU A 421 -39.18 5.08 -10.36
C GLU A 421 -39.57 4.92 -8.87
N LYS A 422 -39.58 6.07 -8.17
CA LYS A 422 -39.79 6.30 -6.72
C LYS A 422 -41.15 5.83 -6.12
N SER A 423 -41.87 4.87 -6.69
CA SER A 423 -43.23 4.51 -6.25
C SER A 423 -43.26 3.28 -5.33
N SER A 424 -42.64 2.17 -5.74
CA SER A 424 -42.67 0.89 -5.01
C SER A 424 -41.63 0.84 -3.88
N THR A 425 -40.40 1.29 -4.15
CA THR A 425 -39.27 1.28 -3.19
C THR A 425 -39.54 2.19 -2.00
N ASN A 426 -40.11 3.37 -2.25
CA ASN A 426 -40.55 4.28 -1.19
C ASN A 426 -41.52 3.56 -0.25
N ARG A 427 -42.57 2.92 -0.80
CA ARG A 427 -43.60 2.24 -0.01
C ARG A 427 -43.03 1.13 0.88
N ILE A 428 -42.11 0.32 0.33
CA ILE A 428 -41.45 -0.77 1.07
C ILE A 428 -40.60 -0.19 2.22
N PHE A 429 -39.80 0.84 1.93
CA PHE A 429 -38.93 1.49 2.90
C PHE A 429 -39.70 2.14 4.06
N GLY A 430 -40.71 2.97 3.76
CA GLY A 430 -41.47 3.63 4.83
C GLY A 430 -42.29 2.65 5.66
N THR A 431 -42.78 1.57 5.04
CA THR A 431 -43.46 0.48 5.77
C THR A 431 -42.48 -0.23 6.71
N ALA A 432 -41.25 -0.52 6.29
CA ALA A 432 -40.21 -1.13 7.12
C ALA A 432 -39.85 -0.26 8.33
N MET A 433 -39.65 1.04 8.12
CA MET A 433 -39.33 2.00 9.18
C MET A 433 -40.48 2.16 10.18
N SER A 434 -41.73 2.27 9.72
CA SER A 434 -42.91 2.38 10.59
C SER A 434 -43.09 1.16 11.49
N ASN A 435 -42.89 -0.05 10.95
CA ASN A 435 -42.96 -1.28 11.73
C ASN A 435 -41.85 -1.41 12.77
N THR A 436 -40.64 -0.96 12.43
CA THR A 436 -39.50 -1.00 13.35
C THR A 436 -39.71 -0.03 14.50
N LEU A 437 -40.21 1.17 14.22
CA LEU A 437 -40.62 2.11 15.26
C LEU A 437 -41.67 1.50 16.18
N GLN A 438 -42.75 0.92 15.63
CA GLN A 438 -43.80 0.33 16.44
C GLN A 438 -43.25 -0.73 17.40
N LYS A 439 -42.32 -1.57 16.92
CA LYS A 439 -41.63 -2.54 17.75
C LYS A 439 -40.78 -1.88 18.85
N LEU A 440 -40.12 -0.77 18.57
CA LEU A 440 -39.35 -0.02 19.59
C LEU A 440 -40.24 0.66 20.63
N ILE A 441 -41.45 1.11 20.23
CA ILE A 441 -42.48 1.63 21.13
C ILE A 441 -43.00 0.52 22.03
N ASP A 442 -43.39 -0.62 21.46
CA ASP A 442 -43.94 -1.78 22.17
C ASP A 442 -42.93 -2.35 23.18
N GLU A 443 -41.65 -2.42 22.79
CA GLU A 443 -40.56 -2.91 23.64
C GLU A 443 -40.08 -1.86 24.68
N ARG A 444 -40.62 -0.64 24.68
CA ARG A 444 -40.14 0.53 25.46
C ARG A 444 -38.61 0.70 25.37
N ARG A 445 -38.10 0.74 24.14
CA ARG A 445 -36.65 0.89 23.87
C ARG A 445 -36.21 2.21 23.24
N LEU A 446 -37.15 3.09 22.90
CA LEU A 446 -36.84 4.47 22.54
C LEU A 446 -36.25 5.22 23.75
N LYS A 447 -35.10 5.84 23.55
CA LYS A 447 -34.49 6.71 24.55
C LYS A 447 -34.04 7.94 23.76
N LEU A 448 -34.52 9.11 24.18
CA LEU A 448 -34.05 10.36 23.62
C LEU A 448 -32.59 10.55 24.08
N GLU A 449 -31.66 10.02 23.29
CA GLU A 449 -30.22 9.99 23.60
C GLU A 449 -29.46 11.17 22.95
N VAL A 450 -30.17 12.20 22.51
CA VAL A 450 -29.56 13.40 21.93
C VAL A 450 -29.48 14.50 22.98
N ASN A 451 -28.32 14.62 23.64
CA ASN A 451 -28.04 15.73 24.56
C ASN A 451 -27.69 17.00 23.77
N ILE A 452 -28.69 17.59 23.11
CA ILE A 452 -28.58 18.97 22.64
C ILE A 452 -29.02 19.83 23.82
N ASP A 453 -28.16 20.74 24.28
CA ASP A 453 -28.36 21.67 25.41
C ASP A 453 -29.82 21.78 25.88
N ASN A 454 -30.06 21.57 27.18
CA ASN A 454 -31.37 21.44 27.86
C ASN A 454 -32.52 22.37 27.37
N GLY A 455 -32.25 23.47 26.67
CA GLY A 455 -33.23 24.30 25.99
C GLY A 455 -33.86 23.71 24.71
N LEU A 456 -33.19 22.80 23.98
CA LEU A 456 -33.67 22.29 22.68
C LEU A 456 -34.69 21.15 22.83
N ALA A 457 -34.49 20.27 23.82
CA ALA A 457 -35.43 19.19 24.16
C ALA A 457 -36.83 19.74 24.53
N LEU A 458 -36.89 20.90 25.19
CA LEU A 458 -38.13 21.61 25.54
C LEU A 458 -38.80 22.34 24.37
N ALA A 459 -38.06 22.68 23.32
CA ALA A 459 -38.59 23.35 22.13
C ALA A 459 -39.27 22.36 21.16
N LEU A 460 -38.73 21.14 21.04
CA LEU A 460 -39.26 20.06 20.20
C LEU A 460 -40.65 19.58 20.66
N LEU A 461 -40.89 19.52 21.97
CA LEU A 461 -42.15 19.08 22.58
C LEU A 461 -43.26 20.15 22.56
N ASN A 462 -42.94 21.40 22.20
CA ASN A 462 -43.82 22.55 22.43
C ASN A 462 -44.78 22.89 21.28
N LYS A 463 -44.79 22.10 20.19
CA LYS A 463 -45.77 22.30 19.12
C LYS A 463 -47.07 21.54 19.41
N LYS A 464 -47.89 22.18 20.26
CA LYS A 464 -49.30 21.89 20.60
C LYS A 464 -49.49 20.74 21.60
N ASN A 465 -50.00 21.10 22.79
CA ASN A 465 -50.65 20.23 23.80
C ASN A 465 -49.85 19.67 25.00
N SER A 466 -48.86 20.37 25.55
CA SER A 466 -48.48 20.11 26.95
C SER A 466 -48.39 21.41 27.75
N GLY A 467 -49.20 21.52 28.81
CA GLY A 467 -49.30 22.69 29.67
C GLY A 467 -48.08 22.91 30.57
N ILE A 468 -46.87 22.92 30.02
CA ILE A 468 -45.62 23.11 30.76
C ILE A 468 -45.10 24.52 30.48
N ARG A 469 -45.30 25.44 31.44
CA ARG A 469 -44.59 26.73 31.46
C ARG A 469 -43.27 26.54 32.19
N SER A 470 -42.14 26.71 31.51
CA SER A 470 -40.85 26.94 32.17
C SER A 470 -40.39 28.38 31.92
N SER A 471 -40.00 29.07 32.99
CA SER A 471 -39.74 30.51 33.02
C SER A 471 -38.32 30.93 32.63
N ASN A 472 -37.46 30.01 32.18
CA ASN A 472 -36.01 30.29 32.04
C ASN A 472 -35.35 29.89 30.71
N CYS A 473 -36.09 29.59 29.63
CA CYS A 473 -35.46 29.30 28.34
C CYS A 473 -35.30 30.57 27.50
N GLN A 474 -34.10 31.14 27.47
CA GLN A 474 -33.72 32.13 26.46
C GLN A 474 -33.82 31.52 25.06
N ARG A 475 -34.39 32.30 24.14
CA ARG A 475 -34.84 31.89 22.80
C ARG A 475 -33.68 31.53 21.89
N LEU A 476 -33.43 30.24 21.67
CA LEU A 476 -32.79 29.71 20.47
C LEU A 476 -33.71 28.64 19.88
N TYR A 477 -34.54 29.04 18.92
CA TYR A 477 -35.46 28.13 18.23
C TYR A 477 -34.74 27.41 17.10
N TYR A 478 -34.12 26.28 17.39
CA TYR A 478 -33.68 25.34 16.37
C TYR A 478 -34.84 24.39 16.05
N LYS A 479 -35.27 24.38 14.79
CA LYS A 479 -36.46 23.67 14.33
C LYS A 479 -36.04 22.38 13.65
N ILE A 480 -35.48 21.44 14.41
CA ILE A 480 -35.13 20.10 13.89
C ILE A 480 -36.45 19.37 13.59
N ASP A 481 -36.59 18.77 12.40
CA ASP A 481 -37.76 17.96 12.07
C ASP A 481 -37.74 16.70 12.95
N TRP A 482 -38.84 16.41 13.64
CA TRP A 482 -38.95 15.24 14.50
C TRP A 482 -38.74 13.94 13.72
N LYS A 483 -38.98 13.92 12.41
CA LYS A 483 -38.73 12.76 11.53
C LYS A 483 -37.25 12.38 11.48
N ILE A 484 -36.37 13.37 11.49
CA ILE A 484 -34.91 13.19 11.51
C ILE A 484 -34.50 12.54 12.84
N ILE A 485 -35.07 12.99 13.95
CA ILE A 485 -34.80 12.44 15.28
C ILE A 485 -35.21 10.98 15.35
N VAL A 486 -36.41 10.67 14.85
CA VAL A 486 -36.93 9.30 14.83
C VAL A 486 -36.09 8.40 13.92
N PHE A 487 -35.68 8.90 12.75
CA PHE A 487 -34.77 8.20 11.86
C PHE A 487 -33.45 7.84 12.58
N ILE A 488 -32.83 8.82 13.25
CA ILE A 488 -31.58 8.63 14.00
C ILE A 488 -31.76 7.58 15.12
N GLU A 489 -32.85 7.63 15.88
CA GLU A 489 -33.09 6.68 16.97
C GLU A 489 -33.28 5.24 16.48
N ILE A 490 -33.98 5.06 15.36
CA ILE A 490 -34.17 3.74 14.75
C ILE A 490 -32.81 3.15 14.33
N ILE A 491 -31.99 3.92 13.62
CA ILE A 491 -30.66 3.51 13.17
C ILE A 491 -29.74 3.25 14.37
N HIS A 492 -29.73 4.17 15.34
CA HIS A 492 -28.88 4.06 16.52
C HIS A 492 -29.22 2.83 17.38
N ASN A 493 -30.51 2.54 17.57
CA ASN A 493 -30.93 1.35 18.32
C ASN A 493 -30.49 0.06 17.63
N TRP A 494 -30.59 0.00 16.29
CA TRP A 494 -30.12 -1.16 15.54
C TRP A 494 -28.61 -1.34 15.64
N LEU A 495 -27.85 -0.27 15.40
CA LEU A 495 -26.39 -0.30 15.48
C LEU A 495 -25.90 -0.75 16.87
N ASN A 496 -26.54 -0.27 17.94
CA ASN A 496 -26.23 -0.70 19.32
C ASN A 496 -26.61 -2.17 19.60
N ARG A 497 -27.71 -2.66 19.01
CA ARG A 497 -28.15 -4.07 19.18
C ARG A 497 -27.16 -5.05 18.56
N HIS A 498 -26.49 -4.62 17.50
CA HIS A 498 -25.39 -5.33 16.86
C HIS A 498 -24.05 -4.84 17.44
N GLN A 499 -23.77 -5.18 18.71
CA GLN A 499 -22.59 -4.75 19.52
C GLN A 499 -21.19 -4.84 18.85
N LYS A 500 -21.07 -5.48 17.68
CA LYS A 500 -19.85 -5.54 16.86
C LYS A 500 -19.70 -4.38 15.86
N ILE A 501 -20.78 -3.62 15.61
CA ILE A 501 -20.82 -2.55 14.61
C ILE A 501 -20.42 -1.21 15.26
N LEU A 502 -21.05 -0.83 16.38
CA LEU A 502 -20.78 0.43 17.10
C LEU A 502 -20.22 0.14 18.51
N SER A 503 -18.98 0.57 18.78
CA SER A 503 -18.37 0.42 20.11
C SER A 503 -17.51 1.64 20.47
N LYS A 504 -17.37 1.92 21.78
CA LYS A 504 -16.50 3.00 22.26
C LYS A 504 -15.05 2.54 22.13
N ASP A 505 -14.16 3.41 21.68
CA ASP A 505 -12.72 3.15 21.79
C ASP A 505 -12.38 3.00 23.27
N ILE A 506 -12.14 1.76 23.69
CA ILE A 506 -11.64 1.48 25.03
C ILE A 506 -10.15 1.76 24.96
N GLN A 507 -9.73 2.89 25.53
CA GLN A 507 -8.31 3.14 25.77
C GLN A 507 -7.78 2.08 26.74
N ASP A 508 -6.70 1.44 26.32
CA ASP A 508 -5.81 0.51 27.01
C ASP A 508 -6.10 0.29 28.51
N THR A 509 -6.75 -0.84 28.79
CA THR A 509 -6.49 -1.58 30.03
C THR A 509 -6.00 -2.96 29.64
N GLU A 510 -4.75 -3.22 30.02
CA GLU A 510 -3.98 -4.44 29.73
C GLU A 510 -4.81 -5.72 29.95
N ASN A 511 -4.84 -6.57 28.92
CA ASN A 511 -5.17 -8.02 28.94
C ASN A 511 -6.51 -8.56 28.41
N GLU A 512 -7.34 -7.81 27.69
CA GLU A 512 -8.40 -8.45 26.87
C GLU A 512 -8.47 -7.88 25.45
N ILE A 513 -8.11 -8.72 24.46
CA ILE A 513 -8.28 -8.43 23.03
C ILE A 513 -9.77 -8.52 22.71
N SER A 514 -10.50 -7.41 22.88
CA SER A 514 -11.84 -7.25 22.32
C SER A 514 -11.73 -6.79 20.86
N PRO A 515 -12.62 -7.25 19.96
CA PRO A 515 -12.59 -6.85 18.55
C PRO A 515 -12.83 -5.34 18.43
N LYS A 516 -11.95 -4.62 17.71
CA LYS A 516 -12.15 -3.21 17.37
C LYS A 516 -13.50 -3.02 16.65
N PRO A 517 -14.26 -1.95 16.93
CA PRO A 517 -15.53 -1.68 16.26
C PRO A 517 -15.33 -1.44 14.76
N LEU A 518 -16.28 -1.88 13.95
CA LEU A 518 -16.32 -1.58 12.51
C LEU A 518 -16.66 -0.11 12.23
N VAL A 519 -17.41 0.55 13.13
CA VAL A 519 -17.71 1.99 13.13
C VAL A 519 -17.55 2.55 14.55
N SER A 520 -16.69 3.56 14.72
CA SER A 520 -16.49 4.20 16.03
C SER A 520 -17.67 5.11 16.40
N TYR A 521 -17.89 5.32 17.71
CA TYR A 521 -18.86 6.34 18.18
C TYR A 521 -18.52 7.75 17.67
N GLU A 522 -17.24 8.04 17.44
CA GLU A 522 -16.77 9.31 16.88
C GLU A 522 -17.18 9.47 15.41
N CYS A 523 -17.04 8.41 14.60
CA CYS A 523 -17.52 8.37 13.22
C CYS A 523 -19.04 8.60 13.15
N TRP A 524 -19.81 7.88 13.97
CA TRP A 524 -21.27 8.05 14.06
C TRP A 524 -21.66 9.47 14.48
N ASN A 525 -21.02 10.03 15.51
CA ASN A 525 -21.30 11.38 16.00
C ASN A 525 -20.98 12.46 14.95
N THR A 526 -19.89 12.30 14.21
CA THR A 526 -19.48 13.24 13.16
C THR A 526 -20.52 13.34 12.05
N ILE A 527 -21.02 12.19 11.59
CA ILE A 527 -22.09 12.14 10.59
C ILE A 527 -23.40 12.70 11.14
N LEU A 528 -23.75 12.40 12.39
CA LEU A 528 -24.95 12.96 13.02
C LEU A 528 -24.93 14.49 13.08
N ILE A 529 -23.78 15.08 13.39
CA ILE A 529 -23.61 16.55 13.42
C ILE A 529 -23.84 17.15 12.03
N LYS A 530 -23.24 16.55 10.99
CA LYS A 530 -23.43 16.98 9.59
C LYS A 530 -24.88 16.81 9.12
N PHE A 531 -25.51 15.70 9.49
CA PHE A 531 -26.89 15.38 9.11
C PHE A 531 -27.92 16.30 9.77
N ILE A 532 -27.72 16.68 11.02
CA ILE A 532 -28.62 17.59 11.75
C ILE A 532 -28.45 19.05 11.28
N ASN A 533 -27.28 19.42 10.75
CA ASN A 533 -26.98 20.79 10.30
C ASN A 533 -26.54 20.86 8.82
N PRO A 534 -27.44 20.63 7.86
CA PRO A 534 -27.09 20.54 6.44
C PRO A 534 -26.75 21.87 5.75
N THR A 535 -26.75 23.02 6.43
CA THR A 535 -26.47 24.34 5.82
C THR A 535 -25.40 25.14 6.55
N SER A 536 -24.18 25.12 6.03
CA SER A 536 -23.15 26.12 6.32
C SER A 536 -23.48 27.43 5.58
N SER A 537 -23.81 28.49 6.33
CA SER A 537 -23.46 29.87 5.92
C SER A 537 -23.60 30.96 7.00
N THR A 538 -24.20 30.74 8.18
CA THR A 538 -24.31 31.84 9.18
C THR A 538 -24.14 31.49 10.66
N ILE A 539 -23.60 30.33 11.03
CA ILE A 539 -23.46 30.02 12.46
C ILE A 539 -22.08 29.41 12.75
N ASN A 540 -21.21 30.20 13.37
CA ASN A 540 -20.03 29.71 14.08
C ASN A 540 -20.49 28.87 15.28
N LEU A 541 -20.79 27.60 15.04
CA LEU A 541 -20.84 26.62 16.12
C LEU A 541 -19.40 26.17 16.39
N ASN A 542 -18.94 26.39 17.61
CA ASN A 542 -17.68 25.84 18.08
C ASN A 542 -17.89 24.32 18.19
N LEU A 543 -17.44 23.57 17.18
CA LEU A 543 -17.66 22.12 17.03
C LEU A 543 -17.16 21.29 18.23
N ASN A 544 -16.31 21.89 19.08
CA ASN A 544 -15.76 21.27 20.29
C ASN A 544 -16.72 21.22 21.49
N GLU A 545 -17.90 21.86 21.43
CA GLU A 545 -18.85 21.90 22.56
C GLU A 545 -20.09 21.01 22.36
N LEU A 546 -20.35 20.50 21.14
CA LEU A 546 -21.44 19.57 20.87
C LEU A 546 -21.01 18.13 21.14
N SER A 547 -21.27 17.66 22.37
CA SER A 547 -21.17 16.24 22.70
C SER A 547 -22.54 15.57 22.62
N VAL A 548 -22.73 14.67 21.64
CA VAL A 548 -23.88 13.75 21.66
C VAL A 548 -23.58 12.69 22.72
N GLY A 549 -24.03 12.96 23.95
CA GLY A 549 -23.81 12.10 25.11
C GLY A 549 -24.98 11.16 25.36
N PHE A 550 -24.72 9.85 25.24
CA PHE A 550 -25.68 8.78 25.55
C PHE A 550 -25.86 8.63 27.08
N GLN A 551 -26.89 9.26 27.67
CA GLN A 551 -27.21 9.09 29.09
C GLN A 551 -28.23 7.97 29.32
N GLN A 552 -27.90 7.02 30.21
CA GLN A 552 -28.76 5.88 30.56
C GLN A 552 -29.87 6.16 31.60
N LYS A 553 -30.06 7.40 32.08
CA LYS A 553 -31.00 7.66 33.18
C LYS A 553 -32.43 7.93 32.70
N SER A 554 -33.39 7.28 33.33
CA SER A 554 -34.83 7.49 33.18
C SER A 554 -35.21 8.92 33.59
N SER A 555 -35.45 9.78 32.61
CA SER A 555 -35.94 11.15 32.80
C SER A 555 -37.46 11.19 32.62
N PRO A 556 -38.21 12.03 33.36
CA PRO A 556 -39.63 12.30 33.10
C PRO A 556 -39.90 12.77 31.65
N LEU A 557 -38.89 13.33 30.99
CA LEU A 557 -38.94 13.72 29.59
C LEU A 557 -39.07 12.53 28.64
N ASN A 558 -38.54 11.36 29.02
CA ASN A 558 -38.65 10.15 28.22
C ASN A 558 -40.11 9.71 28.13
N ASP A 559 -40.87 9.74 29.23
CA ASP A 559 -42.29 9.35 29.23
C ASP A 559 -43.15 10.30 28.40
N ILE A 560 -42.83 11.60 28.40
CA ILE A 560 -43.48 12.61 27.55
C ILE A 560 -43.14 12.38 26.08
N TYR A 561 -41.86 12.11 25.78
CA TYR A 561 -41.40 11.78 24.44
C TYR A 561 -42.05 10.50 23.90
N TYR A 562 -42.16 9.45 24.73
CA TYR A 562 -42.90 8.23 24.43
C TYR A 562 -44.37 8.51 24.10
N GLY A 563 -45.04 9.33 24.90
CA GLY A 563 -46.43 9.72 24.64
C GLY A 563 -46.59 10.45 23.31
N TYR A 564 -45.66 11.34 22.97
CA TYR A 564 -45.65 12.08 21.72
C TYR A 564 -45.38 11.18 20.51
N ILE A 565 -44.32 10.37 20.54
CA ILE A 565 -43.98 9.44 19.45
C ILE A 565 -45.05 8.37 19.27
N SER A 566 -45.64 7.86 20.35
CA SER A 566 -46.76 6.91 20.27
C SER A 566 -47.98 7.52 19.58
N SER A 567 -48.29 8.80 19.86
CA SER A 567 -49.41 9.49 19.19
C SER A 567 -49.16 9.71 17.70
N LEU A 568 -47.90 9.87 17.31
CA LEU A 568 -47.51 10.05 15.91
C LEU A 568 -47.43 8.72 15.15
N SER A 569 -46.96 7.63 15.78
CA SER A 569 -46.88 6.29 15.18
C SER A 569 -48.23 5.83 14.60
N ASP A 570 -49.33 6.14 15.30
CA ASP A 570 -50.69 5.83 14.85
C ASP A 570 -51.07 6.59 13.56
N GLU A 571 -50.54 7.80 13.34
CA GLU A 571 -50.74 8.58 12.11
C GLU A 571 -49.88 8.07 10.94
N TRP A 572 -48.79 7.34 11.19
CA TRP A 572 -47.78 6.99 10.18
C TRP A 572 -48.10 5.72 9.40
N ASN A 573 -48.74 4.74 10.05
CA ASN A 573 -49.00 3.42 9.47
C ASN A 573 -49.86 3.46 8.19
N ASN A 574 -50.49 4.61 7.86
CA ASN A 574 -51.38 4.77 6.71
C ASN A 574 -51.07 5.98 5.81
N ASN A 575 -49.91 6.64 5.93
CA ASN A 575 -49.61 7.89 5.19
C ASN A 575 -48.48 7.72 4.15
N GLU A 576 -48.84 7.65 2.86
CA GLU A 576 -47.87 7.55 1.75
C GLU A 576 -46.88 8.73 1.69
N ASN A 577 -47.29 9.91 2.16
CA ASN A 577 -46.42 11.09 2.20
C ASN A 577 -45.32 10.96 3.27
N PHE A 578 -45.62 10.33 4.41
CA PHE A 578 -44.62 10.06 5.44
C PHE A 578 -43.58 9.07 4.94
N THR A 579 -44.03 8.01 4.27
CA THR A 579 -43.18 6.99 3.66
C THR A 579 -42.18 7.59 2.66
N LYS A 580 -42.66 8.47 1.78
CA LYS A 580 -41.80 9.20 0.85
C LYS A 580 -40.80 10.11 1.57
N GLN A 581 -41.24 10.86 2.58
CA GLN A 581 -40.37 11.76 3.34
C GLN A 581 -39.28 11.02 4.12
N MET A 582 -39.59 9.86 4.70
CA MET A 582 -38.59 9.04 5.39
C MET A 582 -37.55 8.48 4.41
N PHE A 583 -37.97 8.12 3.20
CA PHE A 583 -37.07 7.69 2.13
C PHE A 583 -36.17 8.84 1.66
N ASP A 584 -36.70 10.05 1.51
CA ASP A 584 -35.91 11.24 1.17
C ASP A 584 -34.88 11.58 2.28
N ILE A 585 -35.27 11.46 3.57
CA ILE A 585 -34.38 11.64 4.73
C ILE A 585 -33.25 10.59 4.73
N PHE A 586 -33.57 9.35 4.36
CA PHE A 586 -32.60 8.27 4.24
C PHE A 586 -31.57 8.53 3.14
N HIS A 587 -32.02 8.97 1.95
CA HIS A 587 -31.12 9.35 0.87
C HIS A 587 -30.19 10.49 1.27
N GLN A 588 -30.74 11.52 1.92
CA GLN A 588 -29.94 12.63 2.43
C GLN A 588 -28.88 12.15 3.43
N PHE A 589 -29.20 11.17 4.28
CA PHE A 589 -28.24 10.60 5.22
C PHE A 589 -27.11 9.85 4.50
N LEU A 590 -27.46 9.03 3.50
CA LEU A 590 -26.48 8.29 2.70
C LEU A 590 -25.55 9.22 1.93
N ASP A 591 -26.10 10.26 1.29
CA ASP A 591 -25.31 11.25 0.55
C ASP A 591 -24.24 11.88 1.45
N ILE A 592 -24.59 12.25 2.69
CA ILE A 592 -23.63 12.81 3.65
C ILE A 592 -22.54 11.80 4.05
N CYS A 593 -22.87 10.53 4.23
CA CYS A 593 -21.89 9.48 4.50
C CYS A 593 -20.89 9.32 3.34
N PHE A 594 -21.39 9.32 2.10
CA PHE A 594 -20.57 9.15 0.91
C PHE A 594 -19.70 10.37 0.62
N GLU A 595 -20.27 11.58 0.64
CA GLU A 595 -19.53 12.84 0.47
C GLU A 595 -18.41 12.93 1.51
N HIS A 596 -18.69 12.59 2.76
CA HIS A 596 -17.66 12.69 3.79
C HIS A 596 -16.58 11.60 3.68
N SER A 597 -16.91 10.40 3.21
CA SER A 597 -15.92 9.36 2.92
C SER A 597 -14.98 9.78 1.79
N LEU A 598 -15.52 10.42 0.74
CA LEU A 598 -14.72 10.97 -0.37
C LEU A 598 -13.80 12.11 0.08
N GLU A 599 -14.30 13.03 0.91
CA GLU A 599 -13.51 14.15 1.46
C GLU A 599 -12.34 13.68 2.33
N THR A 600 -12.58 12.69 3.20
CA THR A 600 -11.62 12.27 4.23
C THR A 600 -10.74 11.10 3.79
N LYS A 601 -11.10 10.42 2.69
CA LYS A 601 -10.51 9.14 2.25
C LYS A 601 -10.58 8.03 3.32
N ASP A 602 -11.51 8.15 4.27
CA ASP A 602 -11.73 7.16 5.31
C ASP A 602 -12.92 6.24 4.94
N ASN A 603 -12.62 4.95 4.84
CA ASN A 603 -13.58 3.90 4.48
C ASN A 603 -14.58 3.60 5.62
N SER A 604 -14.30 3.98 6.87
CA SER A 604 -15.22 3.78 8.00
C SER A 604 -16.58 4.46 7.77
N PHE A 605 -16.62 5.59 7.07
CA PHE A 605 -17.86 6.28 6.70
C PHE A 605 -18.63 5.56 5.59
N ALA A 606 -17.93 4.95 4.62
CA ALA A 606 -18.54 4.11 3.59
C ALA A 606 -19.16 2.84 4.20
N TYR A 607 -18.47 2.19 5.14
CA TYR A 607 -19.01 1.02 5.85
C TYR A 607 -20.27 1.36 6.64
N LEU A 608 -20.35 2.53 7.27
CA LEU A 608 -21.57 2.98 7.95
C LEU A 608 -22.78 3.03 6.99
N SER A 609 -22.58 3.52 5.77
CA SER A 609 -23.64 3.55 4.74
C SER A 609 -24.09 2.13 4.34
N GLU A 610 -23.14 1.21 4.18
CA GLU A 610 -23.40 -0.18 3.81
C GLU A 610 -24.15 -0.94 4.91
N TYR A 611 -23.77 -0.75 6.18
CA TYR A 611 -24.49 -1.34 7.31
C TYR A 611 -25.91 -0.82 7.44
N ILE A 612 -26.16 0.45 7.14
CA ILE A 612 -27.52 1.01 7.15
C ILE A 612 -28.34 0.43 5.99
N ILE A 613 -27.74 0.23 4.81
CA ILE A 613 -28.40 -0.48 3.70
C ILE A 613 -28.73 -1.92 4.11
N LEU A 614 -27.80 -2.63 4.75
CA LEU A 614 -28.00 -3.99 5.25
C LEU A 614 -29.08 -4.07 6.35
N PHE A 615 -29.16 -3.07 7.23
CA PHE A 615 -30.25 -2.93 8.21
C PHE A 615 -31.61 -2.89 7.52
N LEU A 616 -31.72 -2.04 6.50
CA LEU A 616 -32.97 -1.83 5.78
C LEU A 616 -33.36 -3.05 4.95
N GLN A 617 -32.37 -3.71 4.33
CA GLN A 617 -32.57 -5.00 3.67
C GLN A 617 -33.00 -6.07 4.68
N GLN A 618 -32.39 -6.14 5.86
CA GLN A 618 -32.78 -7.09 6.92
C GLN A 618 -34.24 -6.89 7.36
N ILE A 619 -34.69 -5.64 7.50
CA ILE A 619 -36.08 -5.34 7.86
C ILE A 619 -37.04 -5.68 6.71
N ALA A 620 -36.66 -5.36 5.46
CA ALA A 620 -37.47 -5.66 4.28
C ALA A 620 -37.63 -7.17 4.07
N ILE A 621 -36.53 -7.93 4.18
CA ILE A 621 -36.48 -9.39 4.00
C ILE A 621 -37.28 -10.13 5.10
N GLN A 622 -37.33 -9.62 6.33
CA GLN A 622 -38.12 -10.24 7.41
C GLN A 622 -39.63 -10.30 7.13
N LYS A 623 -40.15 -9.55 6.13
CA LYS A 623 -41.56 -9.57 5.76
C LYS A 623 -41.88 -10.16 4.39
N GLU A 624 -40.95 -10.23 3.45
CA GLU A 624 -41.19 -10.96 2.19
C GLU A 624 -41.26 -12.48 2.37
N PHE A 625 -40.83 -13.03 3.52
CA PHE A 625 -41.00 -14.44 3.89
C PHE A 625 -42.31 -14.78 4.64
N LYS A 626 -43.35 -13.95 4.48
CA LYS A 626 -44.73 -14.33 4.82
C LYS A 626 -45.66 -14.01 3.65
N TYR A 627 -45.46 -14.62 2.49
CA TYR A 627 -46.51 -15.16 1.61
C TYR A 627 -45.91 -16.11 0.58
#